data_AF-A0A180H6N5-F1
#
_entry.id   AF-A0A180H6N5-F1
#
_cell.length_a   1.000
_cell.length_b   1.000
_cell.length_c   1.000
_cell.angle_alpha   90.00
_cell.angle_beta   90.00
_cell.angle_gamma   90.00
#
_symmetry.space_group_name_H-M   'P 1'
#
loop_
_entity.id
_entity.type
_entity.pdbx_description
1 polymer ?
#
loop_
_entity_poly.entity_id
_entity_poly.type
_entity_poly.pdbx_seq_one_letter_code
_entity_poly.pdbx_strand_id
1 'polypeptide(L)'
;MSDNKYYSGLTTLTKSNFKDWKAVIHLYCAKKPCAAYLASDKAATAIKAQLELWTDQKHIAAGVLQQAHTLWKLLCDHFEAKTVENQLKVYQNLLKIPFCNNLSTYMSNIDTGIANMRAVGMTIRVPLPTEPTVNENHLAEIIMSKIPSNYANTKDIIFTKQPLTLEIIQTQLDSKSLTPTYIRAFL
;
A
#
# COMPACT_ATOMS: atom_id res chain seq x y z
N MET A 1 -22.26 26.73 -10.38
CA MET A 1 -21.51 25.52 -9.94
C MET A 1 -20.12 25.66 -10.52
N SER A 2 -19.13 25.98 -9.69
CA SER A 2 -17.76 26.25 -10.16
C SER A 2 -17.04 24.95 -10.48
N ASP A 3 -16.59 24.84 -11.74
CA ASP A 3 -15.78 23.74 -12.25
C ASP A 3 -14.46 23.65 -11.49
N ASN A 4 -14.33 22.61 -10.68
CA ASN A 4 -13.20 22.38 -9.79
C ASN A 4 -12.06 21.68 -10.54
N LYS A 5 -11.40 22.41 -11.47
CA LYS A 5 -10.31 21.92 -12.33
C LYS A 5 -9.02 21.50 -11.58
N TYR A 6 -8.95 21.61 -10.26
CA TYR A 6 -7.74 21.34 -9.46
C TYR A 6 -7.57 19.89 -8.97
N TYR A 7 -8.54 19.00 -9.19
CA TYR A 7 -8.57 17.65 -8.60
C TYR A 7 -8.26 16.49 -9.56
N SER A 8 -7.83 16.76 -10.80
CA SER A 8 -7.80 15.79 -11.91
C SER A 8 -6.83 14.59 -11.78
N GLY A 9 -6.29 14.33 -10.59
CA GLY A 9 -5.43 13.17 -10.32
C GLY A 9 -5.62 12.53 -8.94
N LEU A 10 -6.56 13.02 -8.12
CA LEU A 10 -6.86 12.40 -6.83
C LEU A 10 -7.96 11.36 -6.99
N THR A 11 -7.68 10.13 -6.55
CA THR A 11 -8.66 9.05 -6.57
C THR A 11 -9.61 9.14 -5.38
N THR A 12 -10.83 8.64 -5.54
CA THR A 12 -11.79 8.54 -4.43
C THR A 12 -11.37 7.42 -3.48
N LEU A 13 -11.35 7.71 -2.18
CA LEU A 13 -11.12 6.68 -1.15
C LEU A 13 -12.32 5.72 -1.12
N THR A 14 -12.03 4.43 -1.19
CA THR A 14 -13.00 3.34 -1.09
C THR A 14 -12.57 2.37 0.00
N LYS A 15 -13.43 1.39 0.29
CA LYS A 15 -13.13 0.35 1.27
C LYS A 15 -11.91 -0.50 0.89
N SER A 16 -11.51 -0.59 -0.38
CA SER A 16 -10.50 -1.54 -0.85
C SER A 16 -9.21 -0.92 -1.39
N ASN A 17 -9.15 0.41 -1.57
CA ASN A 17 -8.00 1.08 -2.21
C ASN A 17 -7.20 1.97 -1.26
N PHE A 18 -7.38 1.87 0.06
CA PHE A 18 -6.78 2.81 1.02
C PHE A 18 -5.27 2.96 0.84
N LYS A 19 -4.53 1.88 0.60
CA LYS A 19 -3.06 1.94 0.44
C LYS A 19 -2.63 2.69 -0.83
N ASP A 20 -3.23 2.38 -1.97
CA ASP A 20 -2.92 3.06 -3.24
C ASP A 20 -3.36 4.52 -3.16
N TRP A 21 -4.53 4.76 -2.59
CA TRP A 21 -5.05 6.10 -2.31
C TRP A 21 -4.10 6.90 -1.41
N LYS A 22 -3.63 6.30 -0.31
CA LYS A 22 -2.66 6.89 0.64
C LYS A 22 -1.36 7.26 -0.08
N ALA A 23 -0.86 6.40 -0.96
CA ALA A 23 0.33 6.67 -1.77
C ALA A 23 0.13 7.84 -2.74
N VAL A 24 -1.01 7.88 -3.45
CA VAL A 24 -1.37 8.99 -4.36
C VAL A 24 -1.46 10.32 -3.60
N ILE A 25 -2.08 10.34 -2.42
CA ILE A 25 -2.18 11.54 -1.58
C ILE A 25 -0.80 11.98 -1.11
N HIS A 26 0.06 11.07 -0.66
CA HIS A 26 1.45 11.39 -0.29
C HIS A 26 2.22 12.04 -1.45
N LEU A 27 2.15 11.45 -2.64
CA LEU A 27 2.80 11.98 -3.84
C LEU A 27 2.24 13.35 -4.23
N TYR A 28 0.93 13.54 -4.12
CA TYR A 28 0.30 14.84 -4.36
C TYR A 28 0.82 15.90 -3.39
N CYS A 29 0.87 15.59 -2.09
CA CYS A 29 1.39 16.49 -1.07
C CYS A 29 2.88 16.81 -1.28
N ALA A 30 3.69 15.82 -1.65
CA ALA A 30 5.13 16.00 -1.90
C ALA A 30 5.43 16.93 -3.09
N LYS A 31 4.54 16.98 -4.11
CA LYS A 31 4.67 17.88 -5.26
C LYS A 31 4.34 19.33 -4.94
N LYS A 32 3.71 19.60 -3.79
CA LYS A 32 3.35 20.97 -3.38
C LYS A 32 4.46 21.53 -2.49
N PRO A 33 4.94 22.76 -2.74
CA PRO A 33 5.98 23.39 -1.91
C PRO A 33 5.41 23.88 -0.56
N CYS A 34 4.48 23.13 0.06
CA CYS A 34 3.85 23.52 1.31
C CYS A 34 4.89 23.68 2.43
N ALA A 35 5.86 22.77 2.52
CA ALA A 35 6.94 22.87 3.51
C ALA A 35 7.80 24.12 3.33
N ALA A 36 8.18 24.45 2.08
CA ALA A 36 8.95 25.65 1.77
C ALA A 36 8.15 26.94 2.06
N TYR A 37 6.85 26.93 1.76
CA TYR A 37 5.96 28.05 2.06
C TYR A 37 5.77 28.25 3.58
N LEU A 38 5.57 27.17 4.33
CA LEU A 38 5.43 27.21 5.80
C LEU A 38 6.73 27.62 6.50
N ALA A 39 7.89 27.23 5.95
CA ALA A 39 9.20 27.60 6.47
C ALA A 39 9.65 29.01 6.04
N SER A 40 9.00 29.61 5.04
CA SER A 40 9.32 30.98 4.62
C SER A 40 8.85 31.97 5.68
N ASP A 41 9.79 32.67 6.31
CA ASP A 41 9.48 33.74 7.25
C ASP A 41 9.12 35.02 6.51
N LYS A 42 7.95 35.03 5.87
CA LYS A 42 7.43 36.25 5.24
C LYS A 42 7.22 37.36 6.27
N ALA A 43 6.95 37.02 7.54
CA ALA A 43 6.73 38.00 8.61
C ALA A 43 7.96 38.86 8.91
N ALA A 44 9.17 38.35 8.69
CA ALA A 44 10.42 39.13 8.80
C ALA A 44 10.50 40.34 7.84
N THR A 45 9.68 40.36 6.77
CA THR A 45 9.62 41.45 5.78
C THR A 45 8.33 42.27 5.84
N ALA A 46 7.45 42.01 6.82
CA ALA A 46 6.12 42.63 6.90
C ALA A 46 6.17 44.06 7.46
N ILE A 47 5.42 44.98 6.86
CA ILE A 47 5.09 46.27 7.49
C ILE A 47 4.05 46.08 8.60
N LYS A 48 4.05 46.98 9.59
CA LYS A 48 3.26 46.86 10.83
C LYS A 48 1.76 46.54 10.62
N ALA A 49 1.15 47.08 9.55
CA ALA A 49 -0.25 46.84 9.20
C ALA A 49 -0.53 45.44 8.60
N GLN A 50 0.49 44.76 8.05
CA GLN A 50 0.38 43.42 7.48
C GLN A 50 0.66 42.32 8.52
N LEU A 51 1.39 42.65 9.59
CA LEU A 51 1.85 41.69 10.59
C LEU A 51 0.68 41.01 11.31
N GLU A 52 -0.33 41.78 11.73
CA GLU A 52 -1.52 41.26 12.44
C GLU A 52 -2.32 40.33 11.52
N LEU A 53 -2.64 40.78 10.30
CA LEU A 53 -3.34 39.98 9.28
C LEU A 53 -2.59 38.67 8.95
N TRP A 54 -1.26 38.74 8.79
CA TRP A 54 -0.45 37.56 8.47
C TRP A 54 -0.33 36.59 9.65
N THR A 55 -0.32 37.11 10.87
CA THR A 55 -0.34 36.29 12.09
C THR A 55 -1.65 35.53 12.20
N ASP A 56 -2.79 36.19 11.97
CA ASP A 56 -4.11 35.55 11.96
C ASP A 56 -4.22 34.47 10.88
N GLN A 57 -3.80 34.78 9.65
CA GLN A 57 -3.78 33.82 8.55
C GLN A 57 -2.89 32.61 8.86
N LYS A 58 -1.75 32.83 9.52
CA LYS A 58 -0.85 31.74 9.96
C LYS A 58 -1.53 30.86 11.02
N HIS A 59 -2.25 31.45 11.97
CA HIS A 59 -3.02 30.70 12.97
C HIS A 59 -4.14 29.88 12.34
N ILE A 60 -4.90 30.45 11.42
CA ILE A 60 -5.94 29.73 10.66
C ILE A 60 -5.34 28.56 9.89
N ALA A 61 -4.24 28.80 9.16
CA ALA A 61 -3.55 27.77 8.40
C ALA A 61 -3.03 26.64 9.30
N ALA A 62 -2.45 26.97 10.46
CA ALA A 62 -2.01 25.99 11.44
C ALA A 62 -3.18 25.13 11.95
N GLY A 63 -4.32 25.74 12.27
CA GLY A 63 -5.53 25.03 12.69
C GLY A 63 -6.07 24.07 11.62
N VAL A 64 -6.06 24.47 10.34
CA VAL A 64 -6.47 23.60 9.22
C VAL A 64 -5.51 22.42 9.07
N LEU A 65 -4.20 22.65 9.16
CA LEU A 65 -3.19 21.59 9.08
C LEU A 65 -3.31 20.60 10.23
N GLN A 66 -3.60 21.08 11.44
CA GLN A 66 -3.83 20.21 12.60
C GLN A 66 -5.07 19.32 12.41
N GLN A 67 -6.18 19.88 11.91
CA GLN A 67 -7.37 19.09 11.59
C GLN A 67 -7.11 18.05 10.51
N ALA A 68 -6.38 18.43 9.44
CA ALA A 68 -5.99 17.50 8.38
C ALA A 68 -5.11 16.35 8.91
N HIS A 69 -4.18 16.65 9.82
CA HIS A 69 -3.36 15.63 10.48
C HIS A 69 -4.20 14.68 11.33
N THR A 70 -5.15 15.19 12.13
CA THR A 70 -6.05 14.36 12.94
C THR A 70 -6.89 13.45 12.06
N LEU A 71 -7.47 13.96 10.97
CA LEU A 71 -8.23 13.15 10.01
C LEU A 71 -7.35 12.08 9.36
N TRP A 72 -6.13 12.44 8.96
CA TRP A 72 -5.16 11.49 8.40
C TRP A 72 -4.87 10.34 9.35
N LYS A 73 -4.65 10.66 10.63
CA LYS A 73 -4.41 9.66 11.67
C LYS A 73 -5.63 8.75 11.84
N LEU A 74 -6.84 9.31 11.95
CA LEU A 74 -8.07 8.52 12.06
C LEU A 74 -8.26 7.56 10.88
N LEU A 75 -7.94 8.00 9.66
CA LEU A 75 -8.01 7.14 8.48
C LEU A 75 -6.99 6.00 8.55
N CYS A 76 -5.73 6.29 8.92
CA CYS A 76 -4.72 5.25 9.09
C CYS A 76 -5.14 4.26 10.19
N ASP A 77 -5.54 4.77 11.36
CA ASP A 77 -5.98 3.96 12.49
C ASP A 77 -7.18 3.09 12.11
N HIS A 78 -8.12 3.58 11.28
CA HIS A 78 -9.27 2.80 10.83
C HIS A 78 -8.90 1.69 9.83
N PHE A 79 -8.19 2.04 8.76
CA PHE A 79 -7.93 1.11 7.66
C PHE A 79 -6.76 0.16 7.91
N GLU A 80 -5.82 0.54 8.77
CA GLU A 80 -4.65 -0.26 9.16
C GLU A 80 -4.84 -0.89 10.56
N ALA A 81 -6.01 -0.73 11.18
CA ALA A 81 -6.34 -1.40 12.43
C ALA A 81 -6.19 -2.92 12.30
N LYS A 82 -5.60 -3.52 13.34
CA LYS A 82 -5.38 -4.96 13.49
C LYS A 82 -6.64 -5.70 13.95
N THR A 83 -7.79 -5.37 13.36
CA THR A 83 -9.07 -6.03 13.67
C THR A 83 -9.26 -7.28 12.82
N VAL A 84 -10.00 -8.26 13.34
CA VAL A 84 -10.36 -9.48 12.60
C VAL A 84 -11.08 -9.15 11.29
N GLU A 85 -11.93 -8.13 11.27
CA GLU A 85 -12.65 -7.68 10.07
C GLU A 85 -11.68 -7.19 8.98
N ASN A 86 -10.74 -6.32 9.33
CA ASN A 86 -9.75 -5.82 8.38
C ASN A 86 -8.86 -6.95 7.86
N GLN A 87 -8.42 -7.86 8.74
CA GLN A 87 -7.64 -9.04 8.40
C GLN A 87 -8.39 -9.96 7.42
N LEU A 88 -9.64 -10.30 7.71
CA LEU A 88 -10.47 -11.12 6.83
C LEU A 88 -10.65 -10.46 5.46
N LYS A 89 -10.87 -9.14 5.44
CA LYS A 89 -11.08 -8.38 4.21
C LYS A 89 -9.83 -8.37 3.32
N VAL A 90 -8.65 -8.10 3.86
CA VAL A 90 -7.42 -8.11 3.05
C VAL A 90 -7.05 -9.53 2.60
N TYR A 91 -7.32 -10.54 3.42
CA TYR A 91 -7.17 -11.94 3.03
C TYR A 91 -8.08 -12.31 1.86
N GLN A 92 -9.38 -11.99 1.95
CA GLN A 92 -10.33 -12.22 0.86
C GLN A 92 -9.96 -11.45 -0.40
N ASN A 93 -9.44 -10.23 -0.28
CA ASN A 93 -8.98 -9.46 -1.44
C ASN A 93 -7.81 -10.15 -2.14
N LEU A 94 -6.84 -10.67 -1.38
CA LEU A 94 -5.71 -11.43 -1.93
C LEU A 94 -6.19 -12.71 -2.64
N LEU A 95 -7.12 -13.46 -2.03
CA LEU A 95 -7.70 -14.66 -2.65
C LEU A 95 -8.45 -14.35 -3.97
N LYS A 96 -8.91 -13.12 -4.16
CA LYS A 96 -9.62 -12.67 -5.37
C LYS A 96 -8.69 -12.14 -6.47
N ILE A 97 -7.39 -11.98 -6.21
CA ILE A 97 -6.44 -11.52 -7.23
C ILE A 97 -6.43 -12.53 -8.39
N PRO A 98 -6.81 -12.13 -9.62
CA PRO A 98 -6.74 -13.01 -10.77
C PRO A 98 -5.32 -13.00 -11.36
N PHE A 99 -4.97 -14.04 -12.12
CA PHE A 99 -3.84 -13.94 -13.03
C PHE A 99 -4.15 -12.91 -14.11
N CYS A 100 -3.28 -11.92 -14.29
CA CYS A 100 -3.48 -10.84 -15.26
C CYS A 100 -2.22 -10.62 -16.09
N ASN A 101 -2.38 -10.58 -17.41
CA ASN A 101 -1.35 -10.28 -18.41
C ASN A 101 -0.19 -11.29 -18.45
N ASN A 102 0.72 -11.19 -17.48
CA ASN A 102 1.96 -11.94 -17.42
C ASN A 102 2.34 -12.22 -15.95
N LEU A 103 3.35 -13.08 -15.78
CA LEU A 103 3.81 -13.54 -14.49
C LEU A 103 4.31 -12.41 -13.58
N SER A 104 5.04 -11.44 -14.13
CA SER A 104 5.59 -10.31 -13.37
C SER A 104 4.48 -9.42 -12.80
N THR A 105 3.49 -9.05 -13.62
CA THR A 105 2.34 -8.26 -13.15
C THR A 105 1.52 -9.02 -12.11
N TYR A 106 1.31 -10.32 -12.31
CA TYR A 106 0.62 -11.15 -11.32
C TYR A 106 1.37 -11.18 -9.99
N MET A 107 2.68 -11.42 -10.00
CA MET A 107 3.50 -11.46 -8.79
C MET A 107 3.52 -10.12 -8.05
N SER A 108 3.64 -9.00 -8.78
CA SER A 108 3.56 -7.67 -8.17
C SER A 108 2.22 -7.41 -7.46
N ASN A 109 1.12 -7.91 -8.01
CA ASN A 109 -0.20 -7.82 -7.37
C ASN A 109 -0.28 -8.71 -6.11
N ILE A 110 0.29 -9.93 -6.16
CA ILE A 110 0.37 -10.82 -5.01
C ILE A 110 1.21 -10.21 -3.89
N ASP A 111 2.38 -9.67 -4.20
CA ASP A 111 3.26 -8.99 -3.23
C ASP A 111 2.56 -7.80 -2.57
N THR A 112 1.79 -7.04 -3.36
CA THR A 112 0.96 -5.96 -2.85
C THR A 112 -0.11 -6.47 -1.88
N GLY A 113 -0.79 -7.58 -2.22
CA GLY A 113 -1.77 -8.24 -1.37
C GLY A 113 -1.17 -8.74 -0.05
N ILE A 114 0.00 -9.38 -0.11
CA ILE A 114 0.76 -9.87 1.07
C ILE A 114 1.14 -8.70 1.97
N ALA A 115 1.64 -7.61 1.39
CA ALA A 115 1.98 -6.41 2.15
C ALA A 115 0.75 -5.78 2.82
N ASN A 116 -0.44 -5.87 2.21
CA ASN A 116 -1.70 -5.41 2.82
C ASN A 116 -2.10 -6.29 4.01
N MET A 117 -1.92 -7.60 3.92
CA MET A 117 -2.14 -8.53 5.04
C MET A 117 -1.21 -8.22 6.22
N ARG A 118 0.08 -7.99 5.95
CA ARG A 118 1.06 -7.62 6.98
C ARG A 118 0.73 -6.28 7.64
N ALA A 119 0.25 -5.29 6.87
CA ALA A 119 -0.11 -3.97 7.39
C ALA A 119 -1.19 -4.02 8.48
N VAL A 120 -2.13 -4.97 8.40
CA VAL A 120 -3.18 -5.18 9.42
C VAL A 120 -2.80 -6.24 10.47
N GLY A 121 -1.50 -6.54 10.58
CA GLY A 121 -0.93 -7.41 11.61
C GLY A 121 -1.09 -8.92 11.37
N MET A 122 -1.41 -9.36 10.15
CA MET A 122 -1.39 -10.79 9.85
C MET A 122 0.05 -11.29 9.70
N THR A 123 0.34 -12.42 10.34
CA THR A 123 1.58 -13.16 10.15
C THR A 123 1.34 -14.29 9.14
N ILE A 124 2.21 -14.36 8.13
CA ILE A 124 2.20 -15.40 7.09
C ILE A 124 3.45 -16.24 7.33
N ARG A 125 3.25 -17.48 7.75
CA ARG A 125 4.32 -18.44 8.05
C ARG A 125 3.75 -19.85 8.09
N VAL A 126 4.62 -20.84 8.20
CA VAL A 126 4.19 -22.21 8.54
C VAL A 126 3.60 -22.20 9.97
N PRO A 127 2.38 -22.70 10.19
CA PRO A 127 1.73 -22.61 11.50
C PRO A 127 2.50 -23.37 12.57
N LEU A 128 2.69 -22.72 13.73
CA LEU A 128 3.04 -23.40 14.98
C LEU A 128 1.75 -23.84 15.68
N PRO A 129 1.75 -24.93 16.47
CA PRO A 129 0.53 -25.47 17.10
C PRO A 129 -0.26 -24.47 17.96
N THR A 130 0.39 -23.39 18.42
CA THR A 130 -0.13 -22.48 19.44
C THR A 130 -0.51 -21.09 18.92
N GLU A 131 -0.36 -20.79 17.62
CA GLU A 131 -0.57 -19.43 17.12
C GLU A 131 -1.43 -19.38 15.84
N PRO A 132 -2.55 -18.62 15.85
CA PRO A 132 -3.36 -18.41 14.67
C PRO A 132 -2.55 -17.61 13.65
N THR A 133 -2.23 -18.25 12.53
CA THR A 133 -1.40 -17.67 11.45
C THR A 133 -1.94 -18.09 10.10
N VAL A 134 -1.70 -17.28 9.07
CA VAL A 134 -1.99 -17.71 7.70
C VAL A 134 -0.91 -18.71 7.31
N ASN A 135 -1.33 -19.95 7.05
CA ASN A 135 -0.43 -21.01 6.61
C ASN A 135 0.19 -20.63 5.26
N GLU A 136 1.48 -20.35 5.29
CA GLU A 136 2.25 -19.96 4.10
C GLU A 136 2.17 -21.01 2.99
N ASN A 137 2.26 -22.30 3.33
CA ASN A 137 2.24 -23.37 2.35
C ASN A 137 0.90 -23.43 1.62
N HIS A 138 -0.19 -23.33 2.37
CA HIS A 138 -1.54 -23.31 1.78
C HIS A 138 -1.76 -22.07 0.91
N LEU A 139 -1.26 -20.91 1.36
CA LEU A 139 -1.32 -19.67 0.59
C LEU A 139 -0.54 -19.80 -0.73
N ALA A 140 0.65 -20.41 -0.67
CA ALA A 140 1.51 -20.66 -1.81
C ALA A 140 0.82 -21.57 -2.84
N GLU A 141 0.14 -22.63 -2.39
CA GLU A 141 -0.67 -23.50 -3.26
C GLU A 141 -1.82 -22.74 -3.94
N ILE A 142 -2.55 -21.90 -3.20
CA ILE A 142 -3.63 -21.07 -3.76
C ILE A 142 -3.08 -20.15 -4.85
N ILE A 143 -1.93 -19.50 -4.61
CA ILE A 143 -1.30 -18.61 -5.59
C ILE A 143 -0.93 -19.39 -6.87
N MET A 144 -0.37 -20.59 -6.73
CA MET A 144 -0.01 -21.46 -7.86
C MET A 144 -1.23 -21.99 -8.62
N SER A 145 -2.35 -22.22 -7.92
CA SER A 145 -3.58 -22.71 -8.54
C SER A 145 -4.15 -21.75 -9.59
N LYS A 146 -3.94 -20.44 -9.40
CA LYS A 146 -4.47 -19.37 -10.25
C LYS A 146 -3.65 -19.08 -11.49
N ILE A 147 -2.40 -19.56 -11.56
CA ILE A 147 -1.57 -19.43 -12.75
C ILE A 147 -2.19 -20.29 -13.88
N PRO A 148 -2.28 -19.82 -15.13
CA PRO A 148 -2.87 -20.62 -16.22
C PRO A 148 -2.00 -21.81 -16.65
N SER A 149 -2.61 -22.77 -17.36
CA SER A 149 -1.98 -24.03 -17.78
C SER A 149 -0.90 -23.87 -18.85
N ASN A 150 -0.84 -22.74 -19.56
CA ASN A 150 0.27 -22.40 -20.44
C ASN A 150 1.61 -22.28 -19.68
N TYR A 151 1.58 -22.19 -18.34
CA TYR A 151 2.76 -22.28 -17.48
C TYR A 151 2.91 -23.67 -16.81
N ALA A 152 2.28 -24.73 -17.33
CA ALA A 152 2.28 -26.08 -16.72
C ALA A 152 3.68 -26.57 -16.35
N ASN A 153 4.65 -26.49 -17.28
CA ASN A 153 6.03 -26.89 -17.01
C ASN A 153 6.64 -26.13 -15.82
N THR A 154 6.40 -24.82 -15.72
CA THR A 154 6.87 -24.01 -14.58
C THR A 154 6.16 -24.42 -13.28
N LYS A 155 4.85 -24.73 -13.34
CA LYS A 155 4.12 -25.25 -12.18
C LYS A 155 4.71 -26.56 -11.71
N ASP A 156 4.95 -27.50 -12.61
CA ASP A 156 5.46 -28.84 -12.27
C ASP A 156 6.83 -28.73 -11.59
N ILE A 157 7.74 -27.92 -12.16
CA ILE A 157 9.05 -27.65 -11.55
C ILE A 157 8.89 -27.08 -10.13
N ILE A 158 7.99 -26.12 -9.92
CA ILE A 158 7.77 -25.51 -8.61
C ILE A 158 7.19 -26.52 -7.62
N PHE A 159 6.23 -27.35 -8.05
CA PHE A 159 5.61 -28.37 -7.20
C PHE A 159 6.57 -29.48 -6.78
N THR A 160 7.70 -29.68 -7.46
CA THR A 160 8.75 -30.60 -6.99
C THR A 160 9.49 -30.10 -5.74
N LYS A 161 9.40 -28.80 -5.42
CA LYS A 161 10.14 -28.16 -4.31
C LYS A 161 9.28 -28.04 -3.04
N GLN A 162 8.81 -29.17 -2.52
CA GLN A 162 8.00 -29.22 -1.30
C GLN A 162 8.85 -29.15 -0.02
N PRO A 163 8.34 -28.53 1.07
CA PRO A 163 7.08 -27.80 1.16
C PRO A 163 7.13 -26.47 0.41
N LEU A 164 6.05 -26.13 -0.28
CA LEU A 164 5.99 -24.91 -1.09
C LEU A 164 5.94 -23.65 -0.20
N THR A 165 6.84 -22.69 -0.42
CA THR A 165 6.85 -21.41 0.28
C THR A 165 6.72 -20.24 -0.70
N LEU A 166 6.40 -19.04 -0.20
CA LEU A 166 6.30 -17.85 -1.04
C LEU A 166 7.65 -17.49 -1.66
N GLU A 167 8.75 -17.75 -0.94
CA GLU A 167 10.11 -17.54 -1.43
C GLU A 167 10.47 -18.49 -2.59
N ILE A 168 10.07 -19.76 -2.53
CA ILE A 168 10.28 -20.72 -3.61
C ILE A 168 9.54 -20.27 -4.87
N ILE A 169 8.28 -19.84 -4.72
CA ILE A 169 7.48 -19.31 -5.83
C ILE A 169 8.20 -18.10 -6.44
N GLN A 170 8.50 -17.07 -5.64
CA GLN A 170 9.16 -15.85 -6.14
C GLN A 170 10.46 -16.17 -6.87
N THR A 171 11.36 -16.95 -6.27
CA THR A 171 12.68 -17.27 -6.86
C THR A 171 12.55 -17.98 -8.21
N GLN A 172 11.62 -18.93 -8.33
CA GLN A 172 11.44 -19.66 -9.57
C GLN A 172 10.75 -18.84 -10.65
N LEU A 173 9.74 -18.06 -10.28
CA LEU A 173 9.01 -17.22 -11.23
C LEU A 173 9.87 -16.05 -11.72
N ASP A 174 10.69 -15.45 -10.86
CA ASP A 174 11.64 -14.40 -11.22
C ASP A 174 12.70 -14.91 -12.21
N SER A 175 13.21 -16.14 -12.02
CA SER A 175 14.18 -16.74 -12.96
C SER A 175 13.61 -16.97 -14.36
N LYS A 176 12.29 -17.03 -14.49
CA LYS A 176 11.55 -17.25 -15.75
C LYS A 176 11.06 -15.94 -16.37
N SER A 177 10.79 -14.91 -15.56
CA SER A 177 10.55 -13.56 -16.06
C SER A 177 11.90 -12.93 -16.42
N LEU A 178 12.18 -12.73 -17.71
CA LEU A 178 13.44 -12.14 -18.22
C LEU A 178 13.66 -10.66 -17.83
N THR A 179 13.33 -10.24 -16.62
CA THR A 179 13.53 -8.89 -16.11
C THR A 179 14.35 -8.93 -14.82
N PRO A 180 15.51 -8.26 -14.75
CA PRO A 180 16.30 -8.15 -13.53
C PRO A 180 15.48 -7.47 -12.43
N THR A 181 15.19 -8.20 -11.36
CA THR A 181 14.55 -7.70 -10.14
C THR A 181 15.48 -6.70 -9.45
N TYR A 182 15.00 -5.47 -9.21
CA TYR A 182 15.67 -4.57 -8.27
C TYR A 182 15.53 -5.15 -6.85
N ILE A 183 16.66 -5.16 -6.17
CA ILE A 183 16.97 -5.82 -4.90
C ILE A 183 15.93 -5.58 -3.80
N ARG A 184 15.60 -6.69 -3.11
CA ARG A 184 14.92 -6.79 -1.81
C ARG A 184 15.50 -5.81 -0.78
N ALA A 185 14.62 -5.14 -0.03
CA ALA A 185 14.90 -4.76 1.34
C ALA A 185 13.64 -5.00 2.19
N PHE A 186 13.86 -5.49 3.41
CA PHE A 186 12.90 -5.84 4.47
C PHE A 186 12.43 -7.29 4.52
N LEU A 187 13.34 -8.11 5.05
CA LEU A 187 13.00 -9.07 6.12
C LEU A 187 12.33 -8.34 7.29
#